data_AF-A0A969FAC0-F1
#
_entry.id   AF-A0A969FAC0-F1
#
_cell.length_a   1.000
_cell.length_b   1.000
_cell.length_c   1.000
_cell.angle_alpha   90.00
_cell.angle_beta   90.00
_cell.angle_gamma   90.00
#
_symmetry.space_group_name_H-M   'P 1'
#
loop_
_entity.id
_entity.type
_entity.pdbx_description
1 polymer ?
#
loop_
_entity_poly.entity_id
_entity_poly.type
_entity_poly.pdbx_seq_one_letter_code
_entity_poly.pdbx_strand_id
1 'polypeptide(L)'
;MARLDPYTLQMQITRMFEQGQSFFATTKVQDWLRERNEDPADYDILFHQQPAPPGSGLVMVVEIELRRRDGQPVDAWLQEEVNRHG
;
A
#
# COMPACT_ATOMS: atom_id res chain seq x y z
N MET A 1 -7.68 -21.72 2.38
CA MET A 1 -8.05 -20.66 1.40
C MET A 1 -7.89 -19.34 2.10
N ALA A 2 -6.82 -18.59 1.81
CA ALA A 2 -6.62 -17.28 2.39
C ALA A 2 -7.76 -16.36 1.92
N ARG A 3 -8.63 -15.98 2.86
CA ARG A 3 -9.65 -14.98 2.62
C ARG A 3 -8.93 -13.66 2.65
N LEU A 4 -8.48 -13.19 1.49
CA LEU A 4 -7.94 -11.84 1.36
C LEU A 4 -9.01 -10.87 1.85
N ASP A 5 -8.81 -10.29 3.04
CA ASP A 5 -9.77 -9.37 3.62
C ASP A 5 -9.94 -8.15 2.69
N PRO A 6 -11.15 -7.87 2.19
CA PRO A 6 -11.40 -6.80 1.22
C PRO A 6 -11.19 -5.38 1.78
N TYR A 7 -10.70 -5.27 3.01
CA TYR A 7 -10.48 -4.04 3.76
C TYR A 7 -9.01 -3.60 3.87
N THR A 8 -8.06 -4.40 3.38
CA THR A 8 -6.64 -4.04 3.47
C THR A 8 -6.32 -2.82 2.60
N LEU A 9 -5.37 -1.99 3.06
CA LEU A 9 -4.96 -0.78 2.33
C LEU A 9 -4.48 -1.14 0.92
N GLN A 10 -3.64 -2.15 0.80
CA GLN A 10 -3.07 -2.60 -0.46
C GLN A 10 -4.11 -3.04 -1.49
N MET A 11 -5.18 -3.73 -1.07
CA MET A 11 -6.29 -4.05 -1.97
C MET A 11 -7.06 -2.81 -2.42
N GLN A 12 -7.25 -1.84 -1.52
CA GLN A 12 -7.87 -0.56 -1.89
C GLN A 12 -7.01 0.20 -2.91
N ILE A 13 -5.70 0.26 -2.69
CA ILE A 13 -4.75 0.86 -3.65
C ILE A 13 -4.78 0.10 -4.97
N THR A 14 -4.72 -1.24 -4.94
CA THR A 14 -4.76 -2.07 -6.16
C THR A 14 -6.02 -1.78 -6.98
N ARG A 15 -7.19 -1.73 -6.35
CA ARG A 15 -8.45 -1.38 -7.02
C ARG A 15 -8.44 0.05 -7.56
N MET A 16 -7.85 1.01 -6.85
CA MET A 16 -7.70 2.37 -7.35
C MET A 16 -6.86 2.40 -8.63
N PHE A 17 -5.76 1.64 -8.69
CA PHE A 17 -4.96 1.51 -9.91
C PHE A 17 -5.73 0.84 -11.04
N GLU A 18 -6.45 -0.25 -10.78
CA GLU A 18 -7.30 -0.93 -11.78
C GLU A 18 -8.41 -0.01 -12.33
N GLN A 19 -8.95 0.90 -11.50
CA GLN A 19 -10.00 1.83 -11.89
C GLN A 19 -9.47 3.15 -12.49
N GLY A 20 -8.15 3.31 -12.64
CA GLY A 20 -7.54 4.56 -13.12
C GLY A 20 -7.58 5.72 -12.12
N GLN A 21 -7.86 5.44 -10.85
CA GLN A 21 -7.90 6.40 -9.73
C GLN A 21 -6.58 6.44 -8.94
N SER A 22 -5.47 5.99 -9.53
CA SER A 22 -4.14 5.94 -8.88
C SER A 22 -3.66 7.30 -8.36
N PHE A 23 -4.15 8.41 -8.91
CA PHE A 23 -3.88 9.75 -8.41
C PHE A 23 -4.23 9.93 -6.92
N PHE A 24 -5.29 9.27 -6.44
CA PHE A 24 -5.71 9.32 -5.04
C PHE A 24 -5.01 8.29 -4.15
N ALA A 25 -4.24 7.37 -4.73
CA ALA A 25 -3.55 6.31 -3.98
C ALA A 25 -2.56 6.91 -2.97
N THR A 26 -1.81 7.94 -3.37
CA THR A 26 -0.88 8.64 -2.46
C THR A 26 -1.61 9.22 -1.26
N THR A 27 -2.68 9.98 -1.49
CA THR A 27 -3.48 10.56 -0.40
C THR A 27 -4.01 9.49 0.55
N LYS A 28 -4.45 8.36 0.00
CA LYS A 28 -4.96 7.23 0.78
C LYS A 28 -3.89 6.62 1.71
N VAL A 29 -2.66 6.48 1.22
CA VAL A 29 -1.53 6.02 2.05
C VAL A 29 -1.14 7.07 3.08
N GLN A 30 -1.17 8.36 2.73
CA GLN A 30 -0.93 9.44 3.69
C GLN A 30 -1.95 9.44 4.83
N ASP A 31 -3.24 9.26 4.52
CA ASP A 31 -4.28 9.19 5.56
C ASP A 31 -4.07 7.98 6.46
N TRP A 32 -3.70 6.83 5.90
CA TRP A 32 -3.37 5.62 6.65
C TRP A 32 -2.17 5.79 7.59
N LEU A 33 -1.16 6.56 7.18
CA LEU A 33 -0.01 6.93 8.02
C LEU A 33 -0.46 7.84 9.17
N ARG A 34 -1.28 8.86 8.89
CA ARG A 34 -1.83 9.76 9.93
C ARG A 34 -2.65 9.02 10.98
N GLU A 35 -3.44 8.02 10.57
CA GLU A 35 -4.21 7.16 11.49
C GLU A 35 -3.30 6.40 12.48
N ARG A 36 -2.04 6.17 12.11
CA ARG A 36 -1.02 5.49 12.92
C ARG A 36 -0.09 6.43 13.64
N ASN A 37 -0.41 7.73 13.66
CA ASN A 37 0.38 8.78 14.28
C ASN A 37 1.77 8.98 13.62
N GLU A 38 1.89 8.60 12.34
CA GLU A 38 3.05 8.85 11.50
C GLU A 38 2.85 10.15 10.69
N ASP A 39 3.92 10.92 10.47
CA ASP A 39 3.87 12.09 9.59
C ASP A 39 4.11 11.67 8.14
N PRO A 40 3.12 11.78 7.23
CA PRO A 40 3.31 11.41 5.84
C PRO A 40 4.33 12.28 5.10
N ALA A 41 4.67 13.46 5.63
CA ALA A 41 5.71 14.31 5.06
C ALA A 41 7.11 13.72 5.24
N ASP A 42 7.30 12.79 6.17
CA ASP A 42 8.57 12.09 6.42
C ASP A 42 8.79 10.92 5.47
N TYR A 43 7.77 10.54 4.68
CA TYR A 43 7.82 9.37 3.81
C TYR A 43 7.63 9.73 2.34
N ASP A 44 8.46 9.14 1.48
CA ASP A 44 8.18 8.98 0.06
C ASP A 44 7.40 7.69 -0.16
N ILE A 45 6.26 7.81 -0.83
CA ILE A 45 5.34 6.71 -1.11
C ILE A 45 5.52 6.31 -2.56
N LEU A 46 5.96 5.08 -2.77
CA LEU A 46 6.19 4.47 -4.08
C LEU A 46 5.20 3.32 -4.29
N PHE A 47 4.73 3.16 -5.53
CA PHE A 47 3.78 2.12 -5.90
C PHE A 47 4.39 1.22 -6.97
N HIS A 48 4.50 -0.08 -6.66
CA HIS A 48 5.04 -1.09 -7.55
C HIS A 48 3.93 -1.99 -8.04
N GLN A 49 3.62 -1.91 -9.32
CA GLN A 49 2.65 -2.81 -9.96
C GLN A 49 3.33 -4.14 -10.26
N GLN A 50 2.82 -5.21 -9.67
CA GLN A 50 3.28 -6.57 -9.88
C GLN A 50 2.13 -7.42 -10.41
N PRO A 51 2.41 -8.45 -11.24
CA PRO A 51 1.40 -9.41 -11.64
C PRO A 51 0.82 -10.08 -10.40
N ALA A 52 -0.51 -10.17 -10.33
CA ALA A 52 -1.16 -10.74 -9.17
C ALA A 52 -0.82 -12.24 -9.05
N PRO A 53 -0.64 -12.76 -7.81
CA PRO A 53 -0.37 -14.17 -7.62
C PRO A 53 -1.56 -15.01 -8.12
N PRO A 54 -1.29 -16.18 -8.71
CA PRO A 54 -2.33 -17.06 -9.23
C PRO A 54 -3.31 -17.46 -8.12
N GLY A 55 -4.60 -17.31 -8.38
CA GLY A 55 -5.67 -17.61 -7.42
C GLY A 55 -6.17 -16.42 -6.58
N SER A 56 -5.62 -15.21 -6.76
CA SER A 56 -6.09 -13.99 -6.10
C SER A 56 -7.32 -13.34 -6.74
N GLY A 57 -7.62 -13.67 -8.01
CA GLY A 57 -8.73 -13.07 -8.77
C GLY A 57 -8.49 -11.64 -9.25
N LEU A 58 -7.31 -11.08 -8.98
CA LEU A 58 -6.86 -9.77 -9.47
C LEU A 58 -5.97 -9.95 -10.71
N VAL A 59 -5.87 -8.93 -11.56
CA VAL A 59 -4.96 -8.94 -12.72
C VAL A 59 -3.55 -8.48 -12.30
N MET A 60 -3.49 -7.54 -11.34
CA MET A 60 -2.27 -7.02 -10.76
C MET A 60 -2.44 -6.79 -9.26
N VAL A 61 -1.32 -6.68 -8.55
CA VAL A 61 -1.25 -6.23 -7.15
C VAL A 61 -0.34 -5.01 -7.13
N VAL A 62 -0.73 -3.99 -6.38
CA VAL A 62 0.10 -2.81 -6.15
C VAL A 62 0.75 -2.92 -4.78
N GLU A 63 2.06 -3.13 -4.77
CA GLU A 63 2.88 -3.07 -3.55
C GLU A 63 3.21 -1.61 -3.22
N ILE A 64 3.11 -1.27 -1.94
CA ILE A 64 3.35 0.08 -1.43
C ILE A 64 4.71 0.07 -0.75
N GLU A 65 5.67 0.81 -1.29
CA GLU A 65 6.97 1.01 -0.66
C GLU A 65 6.99 2.39 0.03
N LEU A 66 7.27 2.38 1.33
CA LEU A 66 7.54 3.58 2.10
C LEU A 66 9.06 3.76 2.16
N ARG A 67 9.54 4.98 1.93
CA ARG A 67 10.94 5.36 2.17
C ARG A 67 10.99 6.58 3.05
N ARG A 68 11.77 6.57 4.14
CA ARG A 68 11.94 7.79 4.93
C ARG A 68 12.79 8.79 4.15
N ARG A 69 12.37 10.04 4.15
CA ARG A 69 13.06 11.16 3.48
C ARG A 69 14.36 11.56 4.16
N ASP A 70 14.49 11.23 5.44
CA ASP A 70 15.71 11.43 6.22
C ASP A 70 16.83 10.43 5.85
N GLY A 71 16.55 9.48 4.94
CA GLY A 71 17.48 8.45 4.50
C GLY A 71 17.61 7.27 5.47
N GLN A 72 16.85 7.25 6.56
CA GLN A 72 16.78 6.10 7.46
C GLN A 72 15.91 4.99 6.86
N PRO A 73 16.14 3.72 7.23
CA PRO A 73 15.23 2.65 6.86
C PRO A 73 13.85 2.90 7.48
N VAL A 74 12.79 2.62 6.73
CA VAL A 74 11.43 2.53 7.29
C VAL A 74 11.37 1.36 8.26
N ASP A 75 10.63 1.52 9.34
CA ASP A 75 10.38 0.44 10.28
C ASP A 75 9.72 -0.75 9.58
N ALA A 76 10.31 -1.94 9.75
CA ALA A 76 9.86 -3.15 9.06
C ALA A 76 8.38 -3.44 9.30
N TRP A 77 7.89 -3.22 10.54
CA TRP A 77 6.48 -3.42 10.87
C TRP A 77 5.56 -2.48 10.08
N LEU A 78 5.98 -1.24 9.79
CA LEU A 78 5.18 -0.28 9.03
C LEU A 78 5.11 -0.68 7.56
N GLN A 79 6.24 -1.09 7.00
CA GLN A 79 6.36 -1.61 5.63
C GLN A 79 5.60 -2.93 5.42
N GLU A 80 5.52 -3.79 6.43
CA GLU A 80 4.72 -4.99 6.42
C GLU A 80 3.22 -4.68 6.57
N GLU A 81 2.85 -3.77 7.48
CA GLU A 81 1.46 -3.43 7.76
C GLU A 81 0.79 -2.72 6.57
N VAL A 82 1.54 -1.86 5.85
CA VAL A 82 1.03 -1.15 4.67
C VAL A 82 0.70 -2.12 3.52
N ASN A 83 1.39 -3.27 3.47
CA ASN A 83 1.18 -4.36 2.51
C ASN A 83 0.51 -5.60 3.12
N ARG A 84 -0.16 -5.46 4.27
CA ARG A 84 -0.79 -6.62 4.92
C ARG A 84 -1.90 -7.16 4.01
N HIS A 85 -1.76 -8.41 3.62
CA HIS A 85 -2.82 -9.24 3.05
C HIS A 85 -3.45 -10.05 4.19
N GLY A 86 -4.77 -9.94 4.38
CA GLY A 86 -5.49 -10.72 5.42
C GLY A 86 -5.45 -12.23 5.19
#